data_AF-A0A3M2ME11-F1
#
_entry.id   AF-A0A3M2ME11-F1
#
_cell.length_a   1.000
_cell.length_b   1.000
_cell.length_c   1.000
_cell.angle_alpha   90.00
_cell.angle_beta   90.00
_cell.angle_gamma   90.00
#
_symmetry.space_group_name_H-M   'P 1'
#
loop_
_entity.id
_entity.type
_entity.pdbx_description
1 polymer ?
#
loop_
_entity_poly.entity_id
_entity_poly.type
_entity_poly.pdbx_seq_one_letter_code
_entity_poly.pdbx_strand_id
1 'polypeptide(L)'
;MDGRHVTDLLVPSADPTPRTLGLGTVRHGRHKVTFRWAKGSAAEARRVVLSKPKVRQPKDDQLVLRHAPIVVGRTLDASGRPGGDPYQNAYTDAPLVAWHETLPAATPGHKVLEYSVIWSNEDGGTDTPALMARWGRTTDIEWVYRVEVDAAGNRVPSTAVYQAPEHQTLGFTGRYEGDHPVMQTCTLNNNMCDTATPDARLRFLLDTTATRPADRAREYLMDQNPWTYRITAQEMDREGKIENPSSPDTQAVGDLRTYLYLEFTKTTGAAPGTGSAPGVSLGVRLKSDPSRLYRSDHSVPSWSISRDGSPATTVELPAGTTVADVASVEAVRQPTGDGDNGASATVTSIRRGFFLDRNYLPQANSSITWTGSATVSPSAPSAVLWHS
;
A
#
# COMPACT_ATOMS: atom_id res chain seq x y z
N MET A 1 -19.71 -5.27 19.87
CA MET A 1 -20.85 -6.17 19.54
C MET A 1 -21.25 -6.91 20.79
N ASP A 2 -22.51 -6.80 21.23
CA ASP A 2 -23.03 -7.49 22.44
C ASP A 2 -22.14 -7.32 23.69
N GLY A 3 -21.65 -6.10 23.91
CA GLY A 3 -20.74 -5.78 25.01
C GLY A 3 -19.26 -6.12 24.78
N ARG A 4 -18.92 -6.88 23.74
CA ARG A 4 -17.53 -7.21 23.35
C ARG A 4 -16.91 -6.14 22.44
N HIS A 5 -15.64 -5.80 22.68
CA HIS A 5 -14.81 -5.03 21.75
C HIS A 5 -14.37 -5.93 20.60
N VAL A 6 -14.70 -5.54 19.36
CA VAL A 6 -14.50 -6.40 18.18
C VAL A 6 -13.56 -5.78 17.15
N THR A 7 -13.59 -4.45 17.03
CA THR A 7 -12.78 -3.68 16.10
C THR A 7 -12.82 -2.21 16.51
N ASP A 8 -11.78 -1.49 16.13
CA ASP A 8 -11.66 -0.03 16.15
C ASP A 8 -11.82 0.52 14.73
N LEU A 9 -12.15 1.81 14.66
CA LEU A 9 -12.28 2.57 13.42
C LEU A 9 -11.57 3.90 13.62
N LEU A 10 -10.55 4.16 12.80
CA LEU A 10 -9.95 5.48 12.73
C LEU A 10 -10.86 6.42 11.92
N VAL A 11 -11.14 7.59 12.48
CA VAL A 11 -11.84 8.70 11.82
C VAL A 11 -10.84 9.84 11.64
N PRO A 12 -10.16 9.91 10.49
CA PRO A 12 -8.96 10.74 10.31
C PRO A 12 -9.27 12.22 10.04
N SER A 13 -10.48 12.53 9.58
CA SER A 13 -10.87 13.89 9.22
C SER A 13 -12.37 14.11 9.35
N ALA A 14 -12.81 15.36 9.19
CA ALA A 14 -14.23 15.72 9.13
C ALA A 14 -14.90 15.33 7.80
N ASP A 15 -14.12 14.94 6.79
CA ASP A 15 -14.66 14.56 5.50
C ASP A 15 -15.32 13.17 5.55
N PRO A 16 -16.42 12.97 4.81
CA PRO A 16 -17.05 11.65 4.74
C PRO A 16 -16.12 10.61 4.10
N THR A 17 -15.67 9.64 4.91
CA THR A 17 -14.90 8.49 4.44
C THR A 17 -15.76 7.23 4.45
N PRO A 18 -16.05 6.61 3.29
CA PRO A 18 -16.75 5.32 3.26
C PRO A 18 -15.85 4.24 3.85
N ARG A 19 -16.36 3.51 4.85
CA ARG A 19 -15.63 2.40 5.50
C ARG A 19 -16.57 1.23 5.75
N THR A 20 -16.04 0.04 5.51
CA THR A 20 -16.63 -1.21 5.96
C THR A 20 -15.63 -1.88 6.91
N LEU A 21 -16.15 -2.53 7.94
CA LEU A 21 -15.37 -3.24 8.95
C LEU A 21 -16.15 -4.46 9.41
N GLY A 22 -15.43 -5.49 9.84
CA GLY A 22 -16.03 -6.70 10.38
C GLY A 22 -16.46 -6.53 11.84
N LEU A 23 -17.58 -7.13 12.19
CA LEU A 23 -18.08 -7.21 13.57
C LEU A 23 -17.81 -8.58 14.22
N GLY A 24 -17.15 -9.47 13.47
CA GLY A 24 -16.91 -10.87 13.83
C GLY A 24 -18.14 -11.76 13.67
N THR A 25 -17.99 -13.02 14.06
CA THR A 25 -19.06 -14.03 14.02
C THR A 25 -20.17 -13.70 15.02
N VAL A 26 -21.42 -13.85 14.58
CA VAL A 26 -22.62 -13.70 15.39
C VAL A 26 -23.51 -14.95 15.26
N ARG A 27 -24.29 -15.24 16.30
CA ARG A 27 -25.30 -16.31 16.25
C ARG A 27 -26.57 -15.80 15.60
N HIS A 28 -27.52 -16.67 15.27
CA HIS A 28 -28.85 -16.22 14.86
C HIS A 28 -29.54 -15.49 16.03
N GLY A 29 -30.02 -14.27 15.81
CA GLY A 29 -30.76 -13.51 16.81
C GLY A 29 -30.64 -12.00 16.67
N ARG A 30 -31.09 -11.29 17.70
CA ARG A 30 -30.91 -9.84 17.83
C ARG A 30 -29.58 -9.54 18.48
N HIS A 31 -28.86 -8.58 17.92
CA HIS A 31 -27.56 -8.14 18.42
C HIS A 31 -27.51 -6.63 18.63
N LYS A 32 -26.67 -6.19 19.56
CA LYS A 32 -26.44 -4.77 19.86
C LYS A 32 -25.05 -4.35 19.38
N VAL A 33 -25.02 -3.43 18.42
CA VAL A 33 -23.82 -2.69 18.04
C VAL A 33 -23.74 -1.43 18.90
N THR A 34 -22.57 -1.10 19.42
CA THR A 34 -22.34 0.10 20.24
C THR A 34 -21.00 0.69 19.86
N PHE A 35 -20.99 1.98 19.55
CA PHE A 35 -19.80 2.77 19.29
C PHE A 35 -19.41 3.52 20.56
N ARG A 36 -18.12 3.59 20.84
CA ARG A 36 -17.55 4.29 22.00
C ARG A 36 -16.27 4.98 21.55
N TRP A 37 -15.98 6.14 22.13
CA TRP A 37 -14.67 6.76 21.98
C TRP A 37 -13.60 5.86 22.60
N ALA A 38 -12.54 5.60 21.84
CA ALA A 38 -11.34 4.96 22.37
C ALA A 38 -10.54 5.97 23.19
N LYS A 39 -9.78 5.53 24.20
CA LYS A 39 -8.96 6.47 24.99
C LYS A 39 -7.89 7.18 24.15
N GLY A 40 -7.43 6.57 23.05
CA GLY A 40 -6.52 7.18 22.08
C GLY A 40 -7.17 8.15 21.08
N SER A 41 -8.42 8.56 21.30
CA SER A 41 -9.07 9.55 20.43
C SER A 41 -8.53 10.96 20.73
N ALA A 42 -8.37 11.79 19.70
CA ALA A 42 -7.92 13.18 19.87
C ALA A 42 -8.84 13.97 20.81
N ALA A 43 -8.27 14.84 21.64
CA ALA A 43 -9.02 15.60 22.65
C ALA A 43 -10.06 16.55 22.02
N GLU A 44 -9.77 17.02 20.81
CA GLU A 44 -10.62 17.89 19.99
C GLU A 44 -11.77 17.12 19.32
N ALA A 45 -11.71 15.79 19.26
CA ALA A 45 -12.75 14.97 18.65
C ALA A 45 -14.01 14.95 19.54
N ARG A 46 -15.00 15.78 19.20
CA ARG A 46 -16.26 15.90 19.98
C ARG A 46 -17.39 15.03 19.45
N ARG A 47 -17.39 14.72 18.15
CA ARG A 47 -18.50 14.02 17.49
C ARG A 47 -18.01 13.22 16.28
N VAL A 48 -18.52 11.98 16.14
CA VAL A 48 -18.50 11.22 14.89
C VAL A 48 -19.93 11.08 14.40
N VAL A 49 -20.15 11.26 13.11
CA VAL A 49 -21.45 11.04 12.46
C VAL A 49 -21.35 9.84 11.54
N LEU A 50 -22.15 8.82 11.80
CA LEU A 50 -22.29 7.67 10.91
C LEU A 50 -23.44 7.94 9.93
N SER A 51 -23.12 8.12 8.66
CA SER A 51 -24.11 8.35 7.62
C SER A 51 -24.63 7.01 7.09
N LYS A 52 -25.92 6.73 7.29
CA LYS A 52 -26.63 5.53 6.77
C LYS A 52 -25.93 4.20 7.13
N PRO A 53 -25.62 3.93 8.42
CA PRO A 53 -24.96 2.69 8.80
C PRO A 53 -25.82 1.48 8.42
N LYS A 54 -25.19 0.48 7.80
CA LYS A 54 -25.80 -0.80 7.48
C LYS A 54 -24.98 -1.91 8.11
N VAL A 55 -25.66 -2.86 8.74
CA VAL A 55 -25.06 -4.10 9.22
C VAL A 55 -25.65 -5.22 8.38
N ARG A 56 -24.78 -6.03 7.78
CA ARG A 56 -25.18 -7.16 6.93
C ARG A 56 -24.33 -8.38 7.29
N GLN A 57 -24.95 -9.55 7.16
CA GLN A 57 -24.21 -10.79 7.06
C GLN A 57 -23.96 -11.03 5.55
N PRO A 58 -22.71 -10.95 5.07
CA PRO A 58 -22.40 -11.24 3.68
C PRO A 58 -22.76 -12.70 3.37
N LYS A 59 -23.06 -13.04 2.11
CA LYS A 59 -23.29 -14.44 1.71
C LYS A 59 -22.16 -14.93 0.82
N ASP A 60 -21.88 -14.15 -0.21
CA ASP A 60 -20.92 -14.53 -1.27
C ASP A 60 -19.47 -14.50 -0.75
N ASP A 61 -19.14 -13.55 0.12
CA ASP A 61 -17.78 -13.38 0.68
C ASP A 61 -17.57 -14.09 2.01
N GLN A 62 -18.47 -14.99 2.42
CA GLN A 62 -18.39 -15.65 3.74
C GLN A 62 -17.09 -16.41 3.95
N LEU A 63 -16.57 -17.07 2.91
CA LEU A 63 -15.33 -17.83 3.02
C LEU A 63 -14.15 -16.94 3.40
N VAL A 64 -13.97 -15.83 2.68
CA VAL A 64 -12.81 -14.95 2.86
C VAL A 64 -12.94 -14.09 4.11
N LEU A 65 -14.16 -13.70 4.46
CA LEU A 65 -14.39 -12.95 5.69
C LEU A 65 -14.24 -13.83 6.93
N ARG A 66 -14.60 -15.12 6.87
CA ARG A 66 -14.45 -16.08 7.99
C ARG A 66 -13.00 -16.23 8.45
N HIS A 67 -12.06 -16.19 7.51
CA HIS A 67 -10.62 -16.40 7.77
C HIS A 67 -9.82 -15.09 7.76
N ALA A 68 -10.47 -13.93 7.63
CA ALA A 68 -9.81 -12.63 7.63
C ALA A 68 -9.08 -12.36 8.97
N PRO A 69 -7.86 -11.82 8.95
CA PRO A 69 -7.11 -11.55 10.16
C PRO A 69 -7.71 -10.41 10.98
N ILE A 70 -7.64 -10.53 12.30
CA ILE A 70 -7.75 -9.41 13.22
C ILE A 70 -6.34 -8.84 13.41
N VAL A 71 -6.13 -7.62 12.92
CA VAL A 71 -4.87 -6.89 13.06
C VAL A 71 -4.91 -6.08 14.36
N VAL A 72 -4.17 -6.53 15.36
CA VAL A 72 -3.90 -5.78 16.59
C VAL A 72 -2.88 -4.69 16.29
N GLY A 73 -3.13 -3.50 16.83
CA GLY A 73 -2.25 -2.36 16.61
C GLY A 73 -0.87 -2.54 17.26
N ARG A 74 0.12 -1.87 16.67
CA ARG A 74 1.48 -1.82 17.17
C ARG A 74 1.58 -1.08 18.50
N THR A 75 2.56 -1.45 19.29
CA THR A 75 2.86 -0.87 20.61
C THR A 75 4.38 -0.82 20.77
N LEU A 76 5.01 0.03 19.95
CA LEU A 76 6.46 0.09 19.80
C LEU A 76 7.01 1.42 20.33
N ASP A 77 8.16 1.36 20.98
CA ASP A 77 8.94 2.55 21.32
C ASP A 77 9.60 3.16 20.08
N ALA A 78 10.27 4.30 20.25
CA ALA A 78 10.95 5.00 19.15
C ALA A 78 12.10 4.19 18.50
N SER A 79 12.57 3.12 19.14
CA SER A 79 13.58 2.20 18.60
C SER A 79 12.98 0.97 17.92
N GLY A 80 11.65 0.89 17.82
CA GLY A 80 10.94 -0.25 17.24
C GLY A 80 10.81 -1.45 18.17
N ARG A 81 11.02 -1.29 19.49
CA ARG A 81 10.90 -2.38 20.48
C ARG A 81 9.54 -2.36 21.17
N PRO A 82 9.01 -3.50 21.63
CA PRO A 82 7.74 -3.54 22.37
C PRO A 82 7.74 -2.66 23.63
N GLY A 83 6.59 -2.05 23.93
CA GLY A 83 6.36 -1.27 25.16
C GLY A 83 6.11 0.24 24.93
N GLY A 84 5.76 0.62 23.70
CA GLY A 84 5.39 2.00 23.36
C GLY A 84 3.96 2.40 23.73
N ASP A 85 3.44 3.41 23.04
CA ASP A 85 2.04 3.84 23.21
C ASP A 85 1.09 2.73 22.70
N PRO A 86 0.19 2.18 23.54
CA PRO A 86 -0.76 1.15 23.10
C PRO A 86 -1.84 1.65 22.13
N TYR A 87 -1.91 2.96 21.88
CA TYR A 87 -2.77 3.61 20.89
C TYR A 87 -1.99 4.16 19.70
N GLN A 88 -0.73 3.74 19.46
CA GLN A 88 0.14 4.28 18.41
C GLN A 88 -0.54 4.35 17.03
N ASN A 89 -1.28 3.32 16.63
CA ASN A 89 -2.02 3.32 15.36
C ASN A 89 -3.24 4.26 15.28
N ALA A 90 -3.51 5.04 16.32
CA ALA A 90 -4.49 6.13 16.26
C ALA A 90 -3.92 7.38 15.55
N TYR A 91 -2.59 7.50 15.44
CA TYR A 91 -1.96 8.68 14.85
C TYR A 91 -0.87 8.36 13.83
N THR A 92 -0.31 7.14 13.80
CA THR A 92 0.76 6.76 12.87
C THR A 92 0.66 5.30 12.43
N ASP A 93 1.02 4.99 11.18
CA ASP A 93 0.88 3.67 10.53
C ASP A 93 -0.50 3.04 10.82
N ALA A 94 -1.59 3.78 10.64
CA ALA A 94 -2.92 3.26 10.86
C ALA A 94 -3.29 2.23 9.78
N PRO A 95 -3.80 1.03 10.13
CA PRO A 95 -4.38 0.11 9.15
C PRO A 95 -5.59 0.76 8.44
N LEU A 96 -5.51 0.92 7.12
CA LEU A 96 -6.51 1.65 6.33
C LEU A 96 -7.45 0.71 5.57
N VAL A 97 -6.87 -0.08 4.68
CA VAL A 97 -7.57 -0.94 3.71
C VAL A 97 -6.99 -2.34 3.82
N ALA A 98 -7.84 -3.36 3.75
CA ALA A 98 -7.42 -4.74 3.58
C ALA A 98 -8.09 -5.35 2.35
N TRP A 99 -7.48 -6.39 1.81
CA TRP A 99 -8.05 -7.15 0.70
C TRP A 99 -7.60 -8.59 0.78
N HIS A 100 -8.14 -9.43 -0.09
CA HIS A 100 -7.67 -10.80 -0.26
C HIS A 100 -7.33 -11.11 -1.72
N GLU A 101 -6.46 -12.10 -1.89
CA GLU A 101 -6.23 -12.80 -3.15
C GLU A 101 -6.45 -14.29 -2.92
N THR A 102 -7.10 -14.95 -3.88
CA THR A 102 -7.30 -16.40 -3.85
C THR A 102 -6.31 -17.04 -4.80
N LEU A 103 -5.40 -17.84 -4.25
CA LEU A 103 -4.35 -18.52 -4.98
C LEU A 103 -4.67 -20.02 -5.14
N PRO A 104 -4.17 -20.68 -6.19
CA PRO A 104 -4.26 -22.14 -6.33
C PRO A 104 -3.56 -22.84 -5.16
N ALA A 105 -4.18 -23.89 -4.63
CA ALA A 105 -3.55 -24.83 -3.71
C ALA A 105 -2.98 -26.04 -4.46
N ALA A 106 -2.00 -26.74 -3.87
CA ALA A 106 -1.45 -27.96 -4.46
C ALA A 106 -2.49 -29.11 -4.44
N THR A 107 -3.34 -29.16 -3.41
CA THR A 107 -4.39 -30.17 -3.28
C THR A 107 -5.62 -29.79 -4.12
N PRO A 108 -6.11 -30.68 -5.01
CA PRO A 108 -7.31 -30.41 -5.80
C PRO A 108 -8.53 -30.07 -4.94
N GLY A 109 -9.25 -29.01 -5.32
CA GLY A 109 -10.42 -28.53 -4.58
C GLY A 109 -10.10 -27.62 -3.39
N HIS A 110 -8.84 -27.52 -2.98
CA HIS A 110 -8.39 -26.57 -1.97
C HIS A 110 -8.04 -25.22 -2.60
N LYS A 111 -7.95 -24.18 -1.77
CA LYS A 111 -7.54 -22.83 -2.16
C LYS A 111 -6.65 -22.22 -1.09
N VAL A 112 -5.71 -21.36 -1.48
CA VAL A 112 -4.95 -20.53 -0.53
C VAL A 112 -5.56 -19.14 -0.52
N LEU A 113 -5.92 -18.64 0.66
CA LEU A 113 -6.38 -17.28 0.87
C LEU A 113 -5.21 -16.46 1.38
N GLU A 114 -4.78 -15.46 0.62
CA GLU A 114 -3.79 -14.46 1.03
C GLU A 114 -4.51 -13.17 1.41
N TYR A 115 -4.16 -12.60 2.56
CA TYR A 115 -4.69 -11.32 3.03
C TYR A 115 -3.57 -10.31 3.10
N SER A 116 -3.89 -9.08 2.71
CA SER A 116 -2.95 -7.97 2.69
C SER A 116 -3.58 -6.71 3.23
N VAL A 117 -2.76 -5.80 3.74
CA VAL A 117 -3.18 -4.57 4.41
C VAL A 117 -2.35 -3.40 3.90
N ILE A 118 -2.99 -2.22 3.85
CA ILE A 118 -2.36 -0.93 3.61
C ILE A 118 -2.35 -0.17 4.92
N TRP A 119 -1.17 0.25 5.37
CA TRP A 119 -0.98 1.16 6.49
C TRP A 119 -0.77 2.58 5.98
N SER A 120 -1.14 3.59 6.76
CA SER A 120 -1.06 4.99 6.33
C SER A 120 0.35 5.49 6.05
N ASN A 121 1.38 4.80 6.55
CA ASN A 121 2.79 5.14 6.38
C ASN A 121 3.68 3.89 6.52
N GLU A 122 4.97 4.05 6.19
CA GLU A 122 6.07 3.15 6.54
C GLU A 122 7.08 3.94 7.40
N ASP A 123 7.17 3.58 8.68
CA ASP A 123 8.01 4.28 9.67
C ASP A 123 9.46 3.76 9.75
N GLY A 124 9.77 2.68 9.06
CA GLY A 124 11.11 2.11 9.01
C GLY A 124 11.26 1.12 7.85
N GLY A 125 12.49 0.67 7.60
CA GLY A 125 12.79 -0.15 6.43
C GLY A 125 13.26 0.71 5.27
N THR A 126 12.38 0.97 4.30
CA THR A 126 12.70 1.80 3.13
C THR A 126 12.53 3.28 3.48
N ASP A 127 13.49 4.12 3.11
CA ASP A 127 13.36 5.57 3.30
C ASP A 127 12.28 6.16 2.39
N THR A 128 11.58 7.18 2.89
CA THR A 128 10.40 7.74 2.22
C THR A 128 10.65 8.22 0.79
N PRO A 129 11.78 8.87 0.44
CA PRO A 129 12.09 9.21 -0.94
C PRO A 129 12.16 7.98 -1.86
N ALA A 130 12.83 6.90 -1.43
CA ALA A 130 12.88 5.67 -2.20
C ALA A 130 11.50 5.00 -2.30
N LEU A 131 10.62 5.17 -1.31
CA LEU A 131 9.24 4.68 -1.39
C LEU A 131 8.46 5.38 -2.50
N MET A 132 8.56 6.71 -2.57
CA MET A 132 7.95 7.49 -3.65
C MET A 132 8.51 7.04 -5.01
N ALA A 133 9.84 6.95 -5.14
CA ALA A 133 10.49 6.51 -6.38
C ALA A 133 10.09 5.09 -6.82
N ARG A 134 10.10 4.13 -5.89
CA ARG A 134 9.99 2.71 -6.21
C ARG A 134 8.56 2.18 -6.17
N TRP A 135 7.65 2.83 -5.45
CA TRP A 135 6.28 2.33 -5.22
C TRP A 135 5.21 3.39 -5.46
N GLY A 136 5.58 4.68 -5.55
CA GLY A 136 4.65 5.78 -5.80
C GLY A 136 3.72 6.06 -4.62
N ARG A 137 4.20 5.84 -3.40
CA ARG A 137 3.46 6.00 -2.15
C ARG A 137 4.43 6.12 -0.97
N THR A 138 3.93 6.62 0.16
CA THR A 138 4.61 6.51 1.47
C THR A 138 3.88 5.57 2.43
N THR A 139 2.65 5.14 2.09
CA THR A 139 1.97 4.05 2.80
C THR A 139 2.85 2.81 2.81
N ASP A 140 2.70 1.95 3.80
CA ASP A 140 3.19 0.58 3.71
C ASP A 140 2.10 -0.34 3.17
N ILE A 141 2.49 -1.37 2.43
CA ILE A 141 1.60 -2.37 1.89
C ILE A 141 2.26 -3.73 2.03
N GLU A 142 1.65 -4.62 2.81
CA GLU A 142 2.17 -5.96 3.07
C GLU A 142 1.09 -7.04 3.03
N TRP A 143 1.50 -8.25 2.62
CA TRP A 143 0.69 -9.44 2.88
C TRP A 143 0.92 -9.86 4.33
N VAL A 144 -0.16 -10.19 5.04
CA VAL A 144 -0.11 -10.42 6.50
C VAL A 144 -0.36 -11.86 6.89
N TYR A 145 -1.16 -12.58 6.11
CA TYR A 145 -1.60 -13.92 6.48
C TYR A 145 -1.95 -14.73 5.23
N ARG A 146 -1.54 -15.99 5.20
CA ARG A 146 -1.97 -16.97 4.20
C ARG A 146 -2.50 -18.21 4.91
N VAL A 147 -3.55 -18.80 4.36
CA VAL A 147 -4.09 -20.06 4.86
C VAL A 147 -4.68 -20.88 3.73
N GLU A 148 -4.43 -22.19 3.73
CA GLU A 148 -5.13 -23.10 2.84
C GLU A 148 -6.49 -23.48 3.45
N VAL A 149 -7.52 -23.48 2.60
CA VAL A 149 -8.87 -23.92 2.95
C VAL A 149 -9.29 -25.08 2.06
N ASP A 150 -9.95 -26.06 2.66
CA ASP A 150 -10.49 -27.22 1.96
C ASP A 150 -11.74 -26.87 1.12
N ALA A 151 -12.28 -27.87 0.41
CA ALA A 151 -13.48 -27.68 -0.41
C ALA A 151 -14.74 -27.28 0.40
N ALA A 152 -14.75 -27.55 1.71
CA ALA A 152 -15.81 -27.13 2.63
C ALA A 152 -15.53 -25.75 3.26
N GLY A 153 -14.42 -25.11 2.90
CA GLY A 153 -14.01 -23.81 3.41
C GLY A 153 -13.44 -23.85 4.83
N ASN A 154 -13.02 -25.03 5.33
CA ASN A 154 -12.34 -25.14 6.61
C ASN A 154 -10.84 -24.96 6.42
N ARG A 155 -10.19 -24.32 7.40
CA ARG A 155 -8.74 -24.19 7.43
C ARG A 155 -8.08 -25.56 7.46
N VAL A 156 -7.14 -25.80 6.55
CA VAL A 156 -6.30 -27.00 6.55
C VAL A 156 -5.25 -26.84 7.66
N PRO A 157 -5.15 -27.78 8.62
CA PRO A 157 -4.19 -27.69 9.73
C PRO A 157 -2.75 -27.46 9.26
N SER A 158 -2.00 -26.63 10.00
CA SER A 158 -0.57 -26.36 9.78
C SER A 158 -0.20 -25.72 8.43
N THR A 159 -1.17 -25.20 7.67
CA THR A 159 -0.91 -24.47 6.41
C THR A 159 -0.84 -22.95 6.60
N ALA A 160 -1.30 -22.46 7.75
CA ALA A 160 -1.34 -21.04 8.04
C ALA A 160 0.08 -20.48 8.22
N VAL A 161 0.40 -19.44 7.47
CA VAL A 161 1.68 -18.71 7.56
C VAL A 161 1.45 -17.21 7.57
N TYR A 162 2.44 -16.46 8.02
CA TYR A 162 2.41 -15.00 8.06
C TYR A 162 3.76 -14.39 7.71
N GLN A 163 3.73 -13.09 7.37
CA GLN A 163 4.93 -12.32 7.13
C GLN A 163 5.43 -11.75 8.46
N ALA A 164 6.45 -12.39 9.00
CA ALA A 164 7.11 -12.06 10.25
C ALA A 164 8.18 -10.96 10.04
N PRO A 165 8.81 -10.45 11.12
CA PRO A 165 9.90 -9.49 11.00
C PRO A 165 10.98 -9.92 10.00
N GLU A 166 11.63 -8.94 9.37
CA GLU A 166 12.59 -9.14 8.28
C GLU A 166 11.98 -9.80 7.02
N HIS A 167 10.65 -9.68 6.86
CA HIS A 167 9.87 -10.30 5.79
C HIS A 167 9.97 -11.84 5.73
N GLN A 168 10.28 -12.49 6.86
CA GLN A 168 10.33 -13.95 6.92
C GLN A 168 8.91 -14.54 6.80
N THR A 169 8.78 -15.69 6.13
CA THR A 169 7.52 -16.44 6.12
C THR A 169 7.57 -17.50 7.22
N LEU A 170 6.80 -17.31 8.30
CA LEU A 170 6.76 -18.23 9.44
C LEU A 170 5.38 -18.89 9.56
N GLY A 171 5.34 -20.09 10.13
CA GLY A 171 4.09 -20.77 10.48
C GLY A 171 3.33 -20.00 11.56
N PHE A 172 2.03 -19.82 11.39
CA PHE A 172 1.18 -19.15 12.38
C PHE A 172 0.88 -20.11 13.54
N THR A 173 1.34 -19.76 14.74
CA THR A 173 1.09 -20.52 15.98
C THR A 173 0.22 -19.76 16.98
N GLY A 174 -0.22 -18.58 16.60
CA GLY A 174 -1.06 -17.69 17.40
C GLY A 174 -2.47 -18.21 17.67
N ARG A 175 -3.23 -17.40 18.41
CA ARG A 175 -4.62 -17.69 18.75
C ARG A 175 -5.58 -17.28 17.63
N TYR A 176 -6.73 -17.94 17.59
CA TYR A 176 -7.86 -17.55 16.75
C TYR A 176 -9.02 -17.02 17.62
N GLU A 177 -9.78 -16.06 17.08
CA GLU A 177 -11.12 -15.72 17.56
C GLU A 177 -12.15 -16.27 16.55
N GLY A 178 -12.73 -17.43 16.85
CA GLY A 178 -13.43 -18.19 15.82
C GLY A 178 -12.42 -18.71 14.80
N ASP A 179 -12.57 -18.33 13.53
CA ASP A 179 -11.61 -18.65 12.47
C ASP A 179 -10.73 -17.46 12.06
N HIS A 180 -10.86 -16.32 12.75
CA HIS A 180 -10.00 -15.17 12.53
C HIS A 180 -8.68 -15.32 13.28
N PRO A 181 -7.51 -15.37 12.61
CA PRO A 181 -6.24 -15.31 13.31
C PRO A 181 -6.08 -13.94 13.96
N VAL A 182 -5.55 -13.91 15.18
CA VAL A 182 -5.24 -12.66 15.88
C VAL A 182 -3.74 -12.41 15.80
N MET A 183 -3.37 -11.31 15.17
CA MET A 183 -1.98 -10.97 14.83
C MET A 183 -1.71 -9.52 15.17
N GLN A 184 -0.49 -9.17 15.54
CA GLN A 184 -0.12 -7.79 15.85
C GLN A 184 0.89 -7.25 14.84
N THR A 185 0.69 -6.02 14.38
CA THR A 185 1.75 -5.27 13.69
C THR A 185 2.89 -5.01 14.70
N CYS A 186 4.08 -5.57 14.48
CA CYS A 186 5.13 -5.58 15.51
C CYS A 186 6.49 -5.03 15.07
N THR A 187 6.59 -4.47 13.87
CA THR A 187 7.78 -3.75 13.39
C THR A 187 7.43 -2.36 12.87
N LEU A 188 8.45 -1.53 12.64
CA LEU A 188 8.30 -0.19 12.04
C LEU A 188 7.97 -0.23 10.55
N ASN A 189 8.27 -1.34 9.87
CA ASN A 189 7.88 -1.65 8.48
C ASN A 189 6.68 -2.62 8.43
N ASN A 190 5.79 -2.50 9.41
CA ASN A 190 4.50 -3.18 9.55
C ASN A 190 4.44 -4.72 9.37
N ASN A 191 5.55 -5.44 9.52
CA ASN A 191 5.52 -6.90 9.59
C ASN A 191 4.82 -7.37 10.88
N MET A 192 4.38 -8.62 10.85
CA MET A 192 3.43 -9.15 11.82
C MET A 192 4.09 -10.04 12.87
N CYS A 193 3.46 -10.15 14.02
CA CYS A 193 3.72 -11.15 15.04
C CYS A 193 2.43 -11.95 15.27
N ASP A 194 2.55 -13.26 15.46
CA ASP A 194 1.40 -14.14 15.72
C ASP A 194 0.92 -14.10 17.19
N THR A 195 1.60 -13.33 18.03
CA THR A 195 1.19 -13.05 19.40
C THR A 195 1.01 -11.55 19.59
N ALA A 196 -0.11 -11.18 20.23
CA ALA A 196 -0.38 -9.79 20.61
C ALA A 196 0.12 -9.50 22.03
N THR A 197 0.76 -8.34 22.21
CA THR A 197 1.18 -7.84 23.51
C THR A 197 -0.05 -7.58 24.41
N PRO A 198 0.00 -7.88 25.72
CA PRO A 198 -1.16 -7.71 26.61
C PRO A 198 -1.66 -6.26 26.74
N ASP A 199 -0.78 -5.29 26.49
CA ASP A 199 -1.04 -3.86 26.61
C ASP A 199 -1.61 -3.23 25.35
N ALA A 200 -1.55 -3.89 24.18
CA ALA A 200 -2.16 -3.38 22.96
C ALA A 200 -3.66 -3.09 23.15
N ARG A 201 -4.13 -1.93 22.68
CA ARG A 201 -5.52 -1.47 22.89
C ARG A 201 -6.33 -1.37 21.62
N LEU A 202 -5.67 -1.21 20.48
CA LEU A 202 -6.33 -1.11 19.19
C LEU A 202 -6.35 -2.46 18.47
N ARG A 203 -7.44 -2.75 17.78
CA ARG A 203 -7.58 -3.92 16.91
C ARG A 203 -8.48 -3.59 15.73
N PHE A 204 -8.16 -4.12 14.56
CA PHE A 204 -8.80 -3.80 13.31
C PHE A 204 -9.22 -5.09 12.63
N LEU A 205 -10.53 -5.30 12.51
CA LEU A 205 -11.08 -6.32 11.63
C LEU A 205 -11.53 -5.59 10.37
N LEU A 206 -10.57 -5.32 9.48
CA LEU A 206 -10.83 -4.60 8.24
C LEU A 206 -11.67 -5.45 7.29
N ASP A 207 -12.46 -4.79 6.43
CA ASP A 207 -13.15 -5.49 5.35
C ASP A 207 -12.12 -5.99 4.32
N THR A 208 -12.11 -7.30 4.08
CA THR A 208 -11.21 -7.96 3.13
C THR A 208 -11.90 -8.35 1.84
N THR A 209 -13.18 -8.00 1.59
CA THR A 209 -13.89 -8.45 0.38
C THR A 209 -13.31 -7.90 -0.92
N ALA A 210 -12.55 -6.81 -0.86
CA ALA A 210 -11.87 -6.27 -2.03
C ALA A 210 -10.86 -7.30 -2.60
N THR A 211 -10.63 -7.21 -3.90
CA THR A 211 -9.61 -8.00 -4.61
C THR A 211 -8.79 -7.10 -5.52
N ARG A 212 -7.58 -7.57 -5.85
CA ARG A 212 -6.69 -6.92 -6.80
C ARG A 212 -6.67 -7.71 -8.11
N PRO A 213 -6.83 -7.08 -9.28
CA PRO A 213 -6.51 -7.74 -10.54
C PRO A 213 -5.02 -8.10 -10.59
N ALA A 214 -4.69 -9.32 -11.02
CA ALA A 214 -3.33 -9.84 -10.99
C ALA A 214 -2.32 -8.97 -11.77
N ASP A 215 -2.81 -8.26 -12.81
CA ASP A 215 -2.04 -7.42 -13.71
C ASP A 215 -1.92 -5.96 -13.26
N ARG A 216 -2.37 -5.62 -12.05
CA ARG A 216 -2.33 -4.26 -11.47
C ARG A 216 -1.37 -4.16 -10.30
N ALA A 217 -0.80 -2.98 -10.06
CA ALA A 217 -0.01 -2.71 -8.86
C ALA A 217 -0.85 -2.89 -7.56
N ARG A 218 -0.21 -3.06 -6.40
CA ARG A 218 -0.93 -3.14 -5.11
C ARG A 218 -1.61 -1.81 -4.77
N GLU A 219 -1.04 -0.73 -5.27
CA GLU A 219 -1.53 0.65 -5.18
C GLU A 219 -2.89 0.84 -5.89
N TYR A 220 -3.32 -0.11 -6.73
CA TYR A 220 -4.68 -0.13 -7.26
C TYR A 220 -5.74 -0.04 -6.15
N LEU A 221 -5.51 -0.66 -5.00
CA LEU A 221 -6.45 -0.61 -3.88
C LEU A 221 -6.50 0.79 -3.25
N MET A 222 -5.43 1.58 -3.34
CA MET A 222 -5.44 3.01 -2.97
C MET A 222 -6.23 3.81 -4.00
N ASP A 223 -6.08 3.53 -5.31
CA ASP A 223 -6.86 4.18 -6.36
C ASP A 223 -8.37 3.97 -6.15
N GLN A 224 -8.78 2.77 -5.72
CA GLN A 224 -10.18 2.44 -5.40
C GLN A 224 -10.65 3.02 -4.04
N ASN A 225 -9.72 3.45 -3.20
CA ASN A 225 -9.97 4.04 -1.89
C ASN A 225 -9.24 5.39 -1.77
N PRO A 226 -9.53 6.38 -2.63
CA PRO A 226 -8.68 7.56 -2.82
C PRO A 226 -8.50 8.43 -1.56
N TRP A 227 -9.33 8.22 -0.54
CA TRP A 227 -9.16 8.83 0.77
C TRP A 227 -7.86 8.40 1.47
N THR A 228 -7.23 7.29 1.08
CA THR A 228 -5.94 6.86 1.63
C THR A 228 -4.83 7.87 1.34
N TYR A 229 -4.78 8.42 0.13
CA TYR A 229 -3.82 9.47 -0.24
C TYR A 229 -3.87 10.67 0.70
N ARG A 230 -5.08 11.10 1.09
CA ARG A 230 -5.26 12.19 2.05
C ARG A 230 -4.71 11.87 3.42
N ILE A 231 -5.06 10.71 3.97
CA ILE A 231 -4.59 10.32 5.31
C ILE A 231 -3.06 10.28 5.33
N THR A 232 -2.47 9.67 4.32
CA THR A 232 -1.03 9.56 4.17
C THR A 232 -0.37 10.93 4.03
N ALA A 233 -0.90 11.83 3.21
CA ALA A 233 -0.39 13.19 3.12
C ALA A 233 -0.45 13.94 4.45
N GLN A 234 -1.56 13.81 5.18
CA GLN A 234 -1.74 14.43 6.50
C GLN A 234 -0.77 13.87 7.55
N GLU A 235 -0.49 12.58 7.49
CA GLU A 235 0.48 11.94 8.38
C GLU A 235 1.91 12.39 8.07
N MET A 236 2.29 12.40 6.79
CA MET A 236 3.60 12.88 6.33
C MET A 236 3.87 14.33 6.74
N ASP A 237 2.87 15.21 6.62
CA ASP A 237 2.93 16.59 7.10
C ASP A 237 3.05 16.66 8.63
N ARG A 238 2.20 15.94 9.36
CA ARG A 238 2.20 15.88 10.83
C ARG A 238 3.54 15.39 11.39
N GLU A 239 4.22 14.50 10.69
CA GLU A 239 5.52 13.94 11.09
C GLU A 239 6.71 14.78 10.64
N GLY A 240 6.49 15.88 9.90
CA GLY A 240 7.56 16.73 9.39
C GLY A 240 8.43 16.02 8.35
N LYS A 241 7.87 15.04 7.64
CA LYS A 241 8.56 14.27 6.59
C LYS A 241 8.43 14.92 5.20
N ILE A 242 7.75 16.07 5.10
CA ILE A 242 7.58 16.85 3.87
C ILE A 242 8.50 18.07 3.91
N GLU A 243 9.31 18.27 2.87
CA GLU A 243 10.06 19.51 2.70
C GLU A 243 9.16 20.68 2.24
N ASN A 244 9.45 21.86 2.77
CA ASN A 244 8.71 23.08 2.49
C ASN A 244 9.69 24.26 2.30
N PRO A 245 9.79 24.85 1.08
CA PRO A 245 9.01 24.53 -0.11
C PRO A 245 9.42 23.18 -0.73
N SER A 246 8.50 22.57 -1.47
CA SER A 246 8.78 21.37 -2.28
C SER A 246 9.70 21.70 -3.45
N SER A 247 10.65 20.82 -3.74
CA SER A 247 11.72 21.05 -4.68
C SER A 247 12.14 19.76 -5.39
N PRO A 248 11.83 19.59 -6.69
CA PRO A 248 12.29 18.44 -7.46
C PRO A 248 13.82 18.41 -7.70
N ASP A 249 14.56 19.37 -7.15
CA ASP A 249 16.04 19.41 -7.16
C ASP A 249 16.66 18.68 -5.96
N THR A 250 15.88 18.38 -4.91
CA THR A 250 16.35 17.62 -3.76
C THR A 250 15.84 16.18 -3.82
N GLN A 251 16.33 15.35 -2.89
CA GLN A 251 15.81 14.00 -2.67
C GLN A 251 14.76 13.96 -1.56
N ALA A 252 14.55 15.04 -0.82
CA ALA A 252 13.58 15.05 0.26
C ALA A 252 12.17 15.01 -0.33
N VAL A 253 11.22 14.40 0.38
CA VAL A 253 9.86 14.26 -0.13
C VAL A 253 9.16 15.61 -0.07
N GLY A 254 8.74 16.13 -1.22
CA GLY A 254 7.91 17.33 -1.32
C GLY A 254 6.46 17.08 -0.92
N ASP A 255 5.63 18.12 -1.08
CA ASP A 255 4.18 18.00 -0.91
C ASP A 255 3.65 16.97 -1.91
N LEU A 256 2.90 15.98 -1.44
CA LEU A 256 2.43 14.87 -2.29
C LEU A 256 1.62 15.31 -3.53
N ARG A 257 1.13 16.56 -3.58
CA ARG A 257 0.45 17.15 -4.74
C ARG A 257 1.41 17.55 -5.88
N THR A 258 2.72 17.63 -5.64
CA THR A 258 3.73 17.95 -6.66
C THR A 258 4.16 16.74 -7.48
N TYR A 259 3.67 15.55 -7.14
CA TYR A 259 4.05 14.30 -7.79
C TYR A 259 3.04 13.87 -8.86
N LEU A 260 3.56 13.44 -10.01
CA LEU A 260 2.81 12.67 -10.99
C LEU A 260 2.87 11.18 -10.60
N TYR A 261 1.73 10.60 -10.21
CA TYR A 261 1.59 9.20 -9.81
C TYR A 261 1.34 8.31 -11.02
N LEU A 262 2.24 7.37 -11.29
CA LEU A 262 2.21 6.50 -12.47
C LEU A 262 2.13 5.01 -12.10
N GLU A 263 1.44 4.24 -12.94
CA GLU A 263 1.52 2.77 -12.97
C GLU A 263 1.89 2.37 -14.40
N PHE A 264 2.93 1.57 -14.57
CA PHE A 264 3.40 1.15 -15.90
C PHE A 264 3.70 -0.35 -15.91
N THR A 265 3.63 -0.99 -17.08
CA THR A 265 3.98 -2.41 -17.21
C THR A 265 5.35 -2.57 -17.85
N LYS A 266 6.22 -3.35 -17.21
CA LYS A 266 7.56 -3.68 -17.73
C LYS A 266 7.93 -5.15 -17.61
N THR A 267 8.86 -5.56 -18.46
CA THR A 267 9.55 -6.86 -18.41
C THR A 267 11.04 -6.69 -18.65
N THR A 268 11.88 -7.39 -17.89
CA THR A 268 13.33 -7.42 -18.09
C THR A 268 13.72 -8.59 -19.01
N GLY A 269 14.55 -8.31 -20.01
CA GLY A 269 15.03 -9.29 -20.97
C GLY A 269 16.10 -10.22 -20.38
N ALA A 270 16.54 -11.20 -21.19
CA ALA A 270 17.63 -12.09 -20.81
C ALA A 270 18.94 -11.30 -20.62
N ALA A 271 19.75 -11.73 -19.65
CA ALA A 271 21.06 -11.16 -19.37
C ALA A 271 22.11 -11.67 -20.37
N PRO A 272 22.73 -10.80 -21.19
CA PRO A 272 23.84 -11.18 -22.05
C PRO A 272 25.18 -11.32 -21.31
N GLY A 273 25.30 -10.80 -20.08
CA GLY A 273 26.55 -10.81 -19.31
C GLY A 273 26.36 -11.09 -17.82
N THR A 274 27.43 -10.86 -17.06
CA THR A 274 27.45 -10.98 -15.59
C THR A 274 27.09 -9.64 -14.92
N GLY A 275 26.57 -9.69 -13.71
CA GLY A 275 26.19 -8.52 -12.93
C GLY A 275 24.70 -8.50 -12.60
N SER A 276 24.20 -7.35 -12.18
CA SER A 276 22.81 -7.19 -11.78
C SER A 276 21.91 -6.83 -12.96
N ALA A 277 20.64 -7.26 -12.87
CA ALA A 277 19.60 -6.79 -13.79
C ALA A 277 19.39 -5.29 -13.63
N PRO A 278 19.11 -4.53 -14.71
CA PRO A 278 18.85 -3.11 -14.60
C PRO A 278 17.50 -2.83 -13.96
N GLY A 279 17.38 -1.66 -13.34
CA GLY A 279 16.09 -1.05 -13.05
C GLY A 279 15.61 -0.15 -14.19
N VAL A 280 14.34 0.26 -14.10
CA VAL A 280 13.74 1.28 -14.94
C VAL A 280 13.18 2.38 -14.06
N SER A 281 13.52 3.63 -14.35
CA SER A 281 12.83 4.80 -13.82
C SER A 281 11.99 5.46 -14.92
N LEU A 282 10.92 6.12 -14.52
CA LEU A 282 10.18 7.02 -15.41
C LEU A 282 10.70 8.44 -15.26
N GLY A 283 10.84 9.13 -16.38
CA GLY A 283 11.18 10.53 -16.48
C GLY A 283 10.06 11.34 -17.13
N VAL A 284 9.98 12.62 -16.78
CA VAL A 284 9.00 13.57 -17.31
C VAL A 284 9.73 14.80 -17.83
N ARG A 285 9.37 15.26 -19.02
CA ARG A 285 9.72 16.59 -19.52
C ARG A 285 8.51 17.49 -19.50
N LEU A 286 8.71 18.75 -19.15
CA LEU A 286 7.66 19.76 -19.17
C LEU A 286 7.75 20.58 -20.45
N LYS A 287 6.62 21.09 -20.95
CA LYS A 287 6.57 21.97 -22.13
C LYS A 287 7.34 23.27 -21.91
N SER A 288 7.34 23.77 -20.68
CA SER A 288 8.03 24.99 -20.28
C SER A 288 9.54 24.81 -20.17
N ASP A 289 10.01 23.58 -19.95
CA ASP A 289 11.42 23.23 -19.86
C ASP A 289 11.68 21.87 -20.51
N PRO A 290 11.69 21.81 -21.86
CA PRO A 290 11.91 20.56 -22.58
C PRO A 290 13.34 20.04 -22.42
N SER A 291 14.27 20.85 -21.90
CA SER A 291 15.67 20.44 -21.72
C SER A 291 15.89 19.54 -20.51
N ARG A 292 15.07 19.72 -19.47
CA ARG A 292 15.16 19.00 -18.20
C ARG A 292 14.30 17.74 -18.17
N LEU A 293 14.89 16.65 -17.68
CA LEU A 293 14.19 15.39 -17.40
C LEU A 293 14.08 15.21 -15.88
N TYR A 294 12.87 15.38 -15.35
CA TYR A 294 12.55 15.08 -13.95
C TYR A 294 12.40 13.56 -13.82
N ARG A 295 13.15 12.92 -12.92
CA ARG A 295 13.18 11.45 -12.84
C ARG A 295 12.59 10.98 -11.51
N SER A 296 11.79 9.93 -11.58
CA SER A 296 11.21 9.24 -10.41
C SER A 296 12.25 8.81 -9.39
N ASP A 297 13.44 8.45 -9.83
CA ASP A 297 14.53 8.00 -8.96
C ASP A 297 15.46 9.12 -8.47
N HIS A 298 15.19 10.39 -8.80
CA HIS A 298 16.07 11.52 -8.51
C HIS A 298 17.55 11.26 -8.90
N SER A 299 17.77 10.49 -9.97
CA SER A 299 19.09 10.05 -10.42
C SER A 299 19.89 9.20 -9.42
N VAL A 300 19.20 8.58 -8.45
CA VAL A 300 19.74 7.56 -7.55
C VAL A 300 19.46 6.19 -8.18
N PRO A 301 20.44 5.49 -8.78
CA PRO A 301 20.14 4.30 -9.57
C PRO A 301 19.46 3.19 -8.76
N SER A 302 19.81 3.02 -7.48
CA SER A 302 19.18 2.04 -6.58
C SER A 302 17.69 2.30 -6.31
N TRP A 303 17.17 3.48 -6.65
CA TRP A 303 15.75 3.82 -6.56
C TRP A 303 14.96 3.54 -7.83
N SER A 304 15.63 3.06 -8.89
CA SER A 304 14.95 2.55 -10.07
C SER A 304 14.26 1.20 -9.79
N ILE A 305 13.30 0.84 -10.64
CA ILE A 305 12.43 -0.31 -10.42
C ILE A 305 12.96 -1.52 -11.18
N SER A 306 13.46 -2.53 -10.46
CA SER A 306 13.95 -3.79 -11.04
C SER A 306 12.85 -4.83 -11.26
N ARG A 307 11.81 -4.85 -10.42
CA ARG A 307 10.72 -5.84 -10.48
C ARG A 307 9.88 -5.74 -11.76
N ASP A 308 9.54 -6.87 -12.34
CA ASP A 308 8.65 -6.99 -13.51
C ASP A 308 7.17 -6.93 -13.11
N GLY A 309 6.30 -6.82 -14.12
CA GLY A 309 4.86 -6.71 -13.95
C GLY A 309 4.39 -5.27 -14.11
N SER A 310 3.44 -4.84 -13.28
CA SER A 310 2.86 -3.50 -13.33
C SER A 310 3.22 -2.68 -12.08
N PRO A 311 4.48 -2.25 -11.89
CA PRO A 311 4.84 -1.40 -10.76
C PRO A 311 4.20 0.00 -10.83
N ALA A 312 3.97 0.59 -9.66
CA ALA A 312 3.71 2.01 -9.49
C ALA A 312 4.98 2.79 -9.11
N THR A 313 4.99 4.09 -9.44
CA THR A 313 6.06 5.07 -9.16
C THR A 313 5.49 6.48 -9.12
N THR A 314 6.29 7.46 -8.72
CA THR A 314 5.98 8.89 -8.84
C THR A 314 7.15 9.68 -9.41
N VAL A 315 6.87 10.78 -10.09
CA VAL A 315 7.88 11.77 -10.50
C VAL A 315 7.57 13.10 -9.84
N GLU A 316 8.50 13.65 -9.05
CA GLU A 316 8.34 14.99 -8.48
C GLU A 316 8.53 16.07 -9.55
N LEU A 317 7.64 17.06 -9.54
CA LEU A 317 7.60 18.14 -10.50
C LEU A 317 7.45 19.48 -9.77
N PRO A 318 7.75 20.62 -10.43
CA PRO A 318 7.53 21.93 -9.83
C PRO A 318 6.08 22.10 -9.34
N ALA A 319 5.91 22.77 -8.21
CA ALA A 319 4.60 22.99 -7.61
C ALA A 319 3.64 23.67 -8.60
N GLY A 320 2.41 23.17 -8.67
CA GLY A 320 1.38 23.66 -9.60
C GLY A 320 1.40 23.02 -10.99
N THR A 321 2.34 22.10 -11.27
CA THR A 321 2.34 21.32 -12.52
C THR A 321 1.05 20.52 -12.68
N THR A 322 0.51 20.52 -13.89
CA THR A 322 -0.65 19.71 -14.30
C THR A 322 -0.31 18.79 -15.47
N VAL A 323 -1.20 17.86 -15.83
CA VAL A 323 -1.01 17.02 -17.03
C VAL A 323 -0.88 17.84 -18.31
N ALA A 324 -1.52 19.01 -18.39
CA ALA A 324 -1.43 19.87 -19.57
C ALA A 324 0.00 20.41 -19.80
N ASP A 325 0.81 20.47 -18.75
CA ASP A 325 2.19 20.98 -18.79
C ASP A 325 3.21 19.89 -19.17
N VAL A 326 2.82 18.61 -19.09
CA VAL A 326 3.69 17.47 -19.43
C VAL A 326 3.86 17.41 -20.95
N ALA A 327 5.11 17.42 -21.42
CA ALA A 327 5.45 17.24 -22.83
C ALA A 327 5.66 15.77 -23.18
N SER A 328 6.39 15.03 -22.34
CA SER A 328 6.65 13.61 -22.54
C SER A 328 6.79 12.85 -21.22
N VAL A 329 6.53 11.54 -21.30
CA VAL A 329 6.95 10.55 -20.29
C VAL A 329 7.91 9.57 -20.96
N GLU A 330 9.06 9.34 -20.32
CA GLU A 330 10.17 8.55 -20.84
C GLU A 330 10.50 7.39 -19.90
N ALA A 331 10.77 6.21 -20.44
CA ALA A 331 11.43 5.14 -19.69
C ALA A 331 12.94 5.35 -19.73
N VAL A 332 13.63 5.17 -18.61
CA VAL A 332 15.08 5.28 -18.50
C VAL A 332 15.63 4.01 -17.82
N ARG A 333 16.52 3.30 -18.51
CA ARG A 333 17.25 2.14 -17.99
C ARG A 333 18.34 2.61 -17.02
N GLN A 334 18.40 1.98 -15.86
CA GLN A 334 19.41 2.26 -14.84
C GLN A 334 20.20 1.00 -14.51
N PRO A 335 21.53 1.02 -14.65
CA PRO A 335 22.39 0.03 -14.01
C PRO A 335 22.20 0.10 -12.49
N THR A 336 22.00 -1.04 -11.83
CA THR A 336 21.80 -1.13 -10.37
C THR A 336 22.68 -2.20 -9.77
N GLY A 337 23.00 -2.13 -8.47
CA GLY A 337 23.75 -3.19 -7.78
C GLY A 337 25.18 -3.36 -8.29
N ASP A 338 25.71 -4.58 -8.14
CA ASP A 338 27.08 -4.93 -8.51
C ASP A 338 27.22 -5.18 -10.02
N GLY A 339 27.38 -4.08 -10.77
CA GLY A 339 27.61 -4.09 -12.21
C GLY A 339 26.33 -4.22 -13.05
N ASP A 340 26.51 -4.20 -14.37
CA ASP A 340 25.41 -4.23 -15.35
C ASP A 340 25.49 -5.51 -16.19
N ASN A 341 24.48 -6.38 -16.05
CA ASN A 341 24.41 -7.62 -16.82
C ASN A 341 24.03 -7.42 -18.30
N GLY A 342 23.77 -6.18 -18.73
CA GLY A 342 23.45 -5.80 -20.10
C GLY A 342 22.03 -6.11 -20.55
N ALA A 343 21.16 -6.64 -19.68
CA ALA A 343 19.79 -6.97 -20.04
C ALA A 343 19.03 -5.73 -20.50
N SER A 344 18.16 -5.85 -21.51
CA SER A 344 17.22 -4.78 -21.85
C SER A 344 16.00 -4.80 -20.92
N ALA A 345 15.23 -3.73 -20.92
CA ALA A 345 13.89 -3.71 -20.33
C ALA A 345 12.89 -3.20 -21.37
N THR A 346 11.70 -3.80 -21.40
CA THR A 346 10.63 -3.39 -22.30
C THR A 346 9.45 -2.89 -21.49
N VAL A 347 8.98 -1.68 -21.80
CA VAL A 347 7.78 -1.07 -21.22
C VAL A 347 6.66 -1.12 -22.25
N THR A 348 5.50 -1.63 -21.84
CA THR A 348 4.37 -1.88 -22.76
C THR A 348 3.13 -1.03 -22.49
N SER A 349 3.03 -0.44 -21.31
CA SER A 349 1.93 0.49 -21.02
C SER A 349 2.26 1.47 -19.89
N ILE A 350 1.58 2.61 -19.92
CA ILE A 350 1.27 3.44 -18.74
C ILE A 350 -0.22 3.26 -18.52
N ARG A 351 -0.59 2.56 -17.43
CA ARG A 351 -1.97 2.19 -17.12
C ARG A 351 -2.74 3.34 -16.46
N ARG A 352 -2.03 4.16 -15.68
CA ARG A 352 -2.55 5.39 -15.09
C ARG A 352 -1.45 6.41 -14.86
N GLY A 353 -1.85 7.68 -14.82
CA GLY A 353 -0.99 8.82 -14.55
C GLY A 353 -1.83 9.98 -14.04
N PHE A 354 -1.70 10.39 -12.77
CA PHE A 354 -2.52 11.46 -12.19
C PHE A 354 -1.74 12.33 -11.19
N PHE A 355 -2.20 13.56 -10.98
CA PHE A 355 -1.83 14.40 -9.84
C PHE A 355 -2.90 14.34 -8.75
N LEU A 356 -2.53 14.67 -7.52
CA LEU A 356 -3.48 14.91 -6.44
C LEU A 356 -4.03 16.35 -6.50
N ASP A 357 -5.27 16.55 -6.04
CA ASP A 357 -5.90 17.86 -5.93
C ASP A 357 -5.56 18.54 -4.58
N ARG A 358 -6.11 19.73 -4.35
CA ARG A 358 -5.90 20.46 -3.09
C ARG A 358 -6.35 19.71 -1.83
N ASN A 359 -7.23 18.72 -1.98
CA ASN A 359 -7.74 17.87 -0.90
C ASN A 359 -7.03 16.51 -0.87
N TYR A 360 -5.88 16.37 -1.54
CA TYR A 360 -5.10 15.14 -1.66
C TYR A 360 -5.89 13.97 -2.26
N LEU A 361 -6.81 14.23 -3.19
CA LEU A 361 -7.52 13.21 -3.95
C LEU A 361 -7.00 13.15 -5.40
N PRO A 362 -6.93 11.97 -6.03
CA PRO A 362 -6.62 11.87 -7.46
C PRO A 362 -7.54 12.77 -8.30
N GLN A 363 -6.94 13.62 -9.13
CA GLN A 363 -7.70 14.51 -10.02
C GLN A 363 -8.37 13.69 -11.14
N ALA A 364 -9.70 13.70 -11.20
CA ALA A 364 -10.47 12.89 -12.14
C ALA A 364 -10.15 13.17 -13.64
N ASN A 365 -9.74 14.40 -13.96
CA ASN A 365 -9.42 14.83 -15.33
C ASN A 365 -7.90 14.80 -15.63
N SER A 366 -7.09 14.32 -14.69
CA SER A 366 -5.65 14.18 -14.83
C SER A 366 -5.35 12.74 -15.21
N SER A 367 -5.24 12.44 -16.51
CA SER A 367 -4.89 11.09 -16.97
C SER A 367 -3.79 11.10 -18.02
N ILE A 368 -2.68 10.43 -17.72
CA ILE A 368 -1.72 9.96 -18.72
C ILE A 368 -1.88 8.45 -18.83
N THR A 369 -2.17 7.98 -20.04
CA THR A 369 -2.24 6.56 -20.38
C THR A 369 -1.54 6.31 -21.69
N TRP A 370 -0.87 5.17 -21.80
CA TRP A 370 -0.17 4.78 -23.01
C TRP A 370 -0.19 3.26 -23.16
N THR A 371 -0.21 2.78 -24.40
CA THR A 371 -0.03 1.36 -24.73
C THR A 371 0.83 1.27 -25.98
N GLY A 372 1.83 0.40 -25.96
CA GLY A 372 2.76 0.21 -27.05
C GLY A 372 3.87 -0.75 -26.66
N SER A 373 5.06 -0.55 -27.19
CA SER A 373 6.24 -1.30 -26.80
C SER A 373 7.47 -0.43 -26.99
N ALA A 374 8.18 -0.14 -25.90
CA ALA A 374 9.41 0.63 -25.90
C ALA A 374 10.48 -0.16 -25.17
N THR A 375 11.58 -0.47 -25.85
CA THR A 375 12.71 -1.21 -25.26
C THR A 375 13.84 -0.24 -24.98
N VAL A 376 14.34 -0.27 -23.74
CA VAL A 376 15.54 0.43 -23.29
C VAL A 376 16.68 -0.58 -23.08
N SER A 377 17.87 -0.24 -23.55
CA SER A 377 19.05 -1.11 -23.56
C SER A 377 20.32 -0.31 -23.20
N PRO A 378 21.49 -0.95 -23.01
CA PRO A 378 22.72 -0.21 -22.81
C PRO A 378 23.05 0.79 -23.94
N SER A 379 22.77 0.44 -25.20
CA SER A 379 23.02 1.31 -26.36
C SER A 379 21.93 2.36 -26.61
N ALA A 380 20.73 2.14 -26.07
CA ALA A 380 19.60 3.06 -26.12
C ALA A 380 18.92 3.11 -24.74
N PRO A 381 19.52 3.83 -23.76
CA PRO A 381 19.11 3.73 -22.35
C PRO A 381 17.82 4.49 -22.03
N SER A 382 17.21 5.17 -23.01
CA SER A 382 15.95 5.89 -22.82
C SER A 382 15.04 5.74 -24.02
N ALA A 383 13.73 5.78 -23.78
CA ALA A 383 12.71 5.75 -24.82
C ALA A 383 11.48 6.55 -24.39
N VAL A 384 10.93 7.35 -25.31
CA VAL A 384 9.66 8.07 -25.08
C VAL A 384 8.51 7.06 -25.10
N LEU A 385 7.72 7.07 -24.03
CA LEU A 385 6.49 6.28 -23.93
C LEU A 385 5.31 7.10 -24.40
N TRP A 386 5.16 8.31 -23.87
CA TRP A 386 3.98 9.15 -24.12
C TRP A 386 4.41 10.57 -24.47
N HIS A 387 3.61 11.25 -25.31
CA HIS A 387 3.72 12.67 -25.60
C HIS A 387 2.34 13.32 -25.61
N SER A 388 2.26 14.62 -25.27
CA SER A 388 1.01 15.40 -25.29
C SER A 388 0.60 15.88 -26.67
#